data_AF-R1F403-F1
#
_entry.id   AF-R1F403-F1
#
_cell.length_a   1.000
_cell.length_b   1.000
_cell.length_c   1.000
_cell.angle_alpha   90.00
_cell.angle_beta   90.00
_cell.angle_gamma   90.00
#
_symmetry.space_group_name_H-M   'P 1'
#
loop_
_entity.id
_entity.type
_entity.pdbx_description
1 polymer ?
#
loop_
_entity_poly.entity_id
_entity_poly.type
_entity_poly.pdbx_seq_one_letter_code
_entity_poly.pdbx_strand_id
1 'polypeptide(L)'
;MELTEQAHWFVLAGDHLIWLDDAGRIPHCTRQALPSSWQALAFEAFDLWDDAPCYLHDLGEGESLFVGASPAPGQWSPLRQLMVAGDEEGFRLGGRAWQLATFRRSHKF
;
A
#
# COMPACT_ATOMS: atom_id res chain seq x y z
N MET A 1 7.93 17.41 -4.98
CA MET A 1 9.12 16.94 -4.25
C MET A 1 9.39 15.54 -4.77
N GLU A 2 10.49 15.35 -5.49
CA GLU A 2 10.89 14.04 -6.01
C GLU A 2 11.37 13.19 -4.83
N LEU A 3 10.61 12.15 -4.46
CA LEU A 3 11.01 11.19 -3.44
C LEU A 3 12.00 10.21 -4.07
N THR A 4 13.29 10.54 -3.97
CA THR A 4 14.39 9.68 -4.43
C THR A 4 14.77 8.60 -3.41
N GLU A 5 14.18 8.64 -2.22
CA GLU A 5 14.39 7.65 -1.16
C GLU A 5 13.69 6.32 -1.46
N GLN A 6 14.26 5.22 -0.97
CA GLN A 6 13.56 3.94 -0.94
C GLN A 6 12.57 3.95 0.23
N ALA A 7 11.39 3.40 -0.03
CA ALA A 7 10.30 3.40 0.93
C ALA A 7 9.43 2.16 0.76
N HIS A 8 8.66 1.85 1.80
CA HIS A 8 7.64 0.81 1.79
C HIS A 8 6.29 1.42 1.39
N TRP A 9 5.68 0.90 0.33
CA TRP A 9 4.46 1.47 -0.27
C TRP A 9 3.23 0.64 0.06
N PHE A 10 2.40 1.13 0.98
CA PHE A 10 1.15 0.53 1.39
C PHE A 10 0.01 1.15 0.58
N VAL A 11 -0.42 0.47 -0.48
CA VAL A 11 -1.60 0.86 -1.25
C VAL A 11 -2.77 -0.03 -0.88
N LEU A 12 -3.85 0.59 -0.39
CA LEU A 12 -5.05 -0.11 0.08
C LEU A 12 -6.21 0.09 -0.89
N ALA A 13 -7.08 -0.92 -1.01
CA ALA A 13 -8.28 -0.83 -1.81
C ALA A 13 -9.39 -1.74 -1.27
N GLY A 14 -10.63 -1.46 -1.68
CA GLY A 14 -11.76 -2.35 -1.46
C GLY A 14 -11.98 -2.66 0.02
N ASP A 15 -12.22 -3.95 0.29
CA ASP A 15 -12.36 -4.52 1.63
C ASP A 15 -11.09 -5.30 2.02
N HIS A 16 -10.23 -4.67 2.82
CA HIS A 16 -9.00 -5.27 3.37
C HIS A 16 -7.99 -5.82 2.34
N LEU A 17 -7.96 -5.25 1.13
CA LEU A 17 -6.96 -5.56 0.12
C LEU A 17 -5.74 -4.64 0.22
N ILE A 18 -4.57 -5.23 0.06
CA ILE A 18 -3.30 -4.54 -0.07
C ILE A 18 -2.65 -4.93 -1.38
N TRP A 19 -2.01 -3.96 -2.03
CA TRP A 19 -1.21 -4.25 -3.20
C TRP A 19 0.17 -4.75 -2.80
N LEU A 20 0.54 -5.89 -3.35
CA LEU A 20 1.83 -6.53 -3.13
C LEU A 20 2.59 -6.62 -4.46
N ASP A 21 3.91 -6.70 -4.39
CA ASP A 21 4.73 -6.99 -5.56
C ASP A 21 4.50 -8.44 -6.07
N ASP A 22 5.14 -8.81 -7.17
CA ASP A 22 5.02 -10.15 -7.77
C ASP A 22 5.55 -11.27 -6.85
N ALA A 23 6.37 -10.93 -5.85
CA ALA A 23 6.85 -11.86 -4.83
C ALA A 23 5.90 -11.98 -3.63
N GLY A 24 4.77 -11.26 -3.63
CA GLY A 24 3.79 -11.25 -2.56
C GLY A 24 4.25 -10.46 -1.32
N ARG A 25 5.11 -9.44 -1.51
CA ARG A 25 5.65 -8.61 -0.43
C ARG A 25 5.18 -7.17 -0.55
N ILE A 26 5.28 -6.43 0.55
CA ILE A 26 5.13 -4.97 0.49
C ILE A 26 6.25 -4.41 -0.42
N PRO A 27 5.90 -3.65 -1.46
CA PRO A 27 6.89 -3.07 -2.36
C PRO A 27 7.83 -2.15 -1.58
N HIS A 28 9.13 -2.43 -1.69
CA HIS A 28 10.19 -1.60 -1.16
C HIS A 28 11.06 -1.09 -2.31
N CYS A 29 10.79 0.14 -2.74
CA CYS A 29 11.41 0.72 -3.92
C CYS A 29 11.36 2.26 -3.87
N THR A 30 11.96 2.91 -4.86
CA THR A 30 11.79 4.36 -5.05
C THR A 30 10.42 4.66 -5.66
N ARG A 31 9.92 5.88 -5.47
CA ARG A 31 8.61 6.28 -6.00
C ARG A 31 8.51 6.14 -7.52
N GLN A 32 9.61 6.37 -8.24
CA GLN A 32 9.68 6.26 -9.70
C GLN A 32 9.56 4.81 -10.21
N ALA A 33 9.79 3.82 -9.35
CA ALA A 33 9.63 2.41 -9.67
C ALA A 33 8.19 1.91 -9.48
N LEU A 34 7.33 2.70 -8.84
CA LEU A 34 5.89 2.41 -8.78
C LEU A 34 5.25 2.55 -10.18
N PRO A 35 4.08 1.92 -10.39
CA PRO A 35 3.29 2.14 -11.60
C PRO A 35 3.09 3.62 -11.89
N SER A 36 3.21 4.03 -13.15
CA SER A 36 3.18 5.44 -13.55
C SER A 36 1.90 6.18 -13.10
N SER A 37 0.75 5.49 -13.14
CA SER A 37 -0.52 5.99 -12.60
C SER A 37 -0.48 6.31 -11.12
N TRP A 38 0.43 5.69 -10.37
CA TRP A 38 0.54 5.81 -8.92
C TRP A 38 1.62 6.78 -8.47
N GLN A 39 2.59 7.07 -9.33
CA GLN A 39 3.65 8.04 -9.03
C GLN A 39 3.09 9.42 -8.68
N ALA A 40 1.90 9.78 -9.19
CA ALA A 40 1.22 11.04 -8.90
C ALA A 40 0.28 11.00 -7.68
N LEU A 41 0.04 9.84 -7.06
CA LEU A 41 -0.89 9.72 -5.94
C LEU A 41 -0.38 10.43 -4.69
N ALA A 42 -1.28 10.96 -3.88
CA ALA A 42 -0.92 11.62 -2.63
C ALA A 42 -0.64 10.57 -1.54
N PHE A 43 0.61 10.11 -1.48
CA PHE A 43 1.10 9.25 -0.40
C PHE A 43 1.42 10.07 0.85
N GLU A 44 1.10 9.50 2.00
CA GLU A 44 1.38 10.08 3.31
C GLU A 44 2.28 9.16 4.14
N ALA A 45 3.24 9.74 4.85
CA ALA A 45 4.07 8.98 5.78
C ALA A 45 3.24 8.60 7.00
N PHE A 46 3.32 7.34 7.44
CA PHE A 46 2.61 6.88 8.63
C PHE A 46 3.48 6.10 9.61
N ASP A 47 4.63 5.57 9.18
CA ASP A 47 5.54 4.79 10.02
C ASP A 47 6.95 4.69 9.43
N LEU A 48 7.83 3.95 10.12
CA LEU A 48 9.13 3.49 9.64
C LEU A 48 9.21 1.96 9.74
N TRP A 49 9.92 1.34 8.79
CA TRP A 49 10.32 -0.07 8.83
C TRP A 49 11.80 -0.14 8.48
N ASP A 50 12.64 -0.62 9.41
CA ASP A 50 14.10 -0.71 9.25
C ASP A 50 14.72 0.62 8.78
N ASP A 51 14.31 1.71 9.44
CA ASP A 51 14.66 3.11 9.13
C ASP A 51 14.20 3.64 7.75
N ALA A 52 13.52 2.82 6.94
CA ALA A 52 12.89 3.25 5.70
C ALA A 52 11.45 3.75 5.95
N PRO A 53 11.03 4.85 5.30
CA PRO A 53 9.68 5.38 5.46
C PRO A 53 8.61 4.41 4.94
N CYS A 54 7.52 4.30 5.68
CA CYS A 54 6.30 3.64 5.25
C CYS A 54 5.29 4.69 4.79
N TYR A 55 4.91 4.61 3.53
CA TYR A 55 3.94 5.49 2.90
C TYR A 55 2.61 4.76 2.67
N LEU A 56 1.51 5.47 2.90
CA LEU A 56 0.16 4.97 2.73
C LEU A 56 -0.60 5.77 1.66
N HIS A 57 -1.33 5.05 0.82
CA HIS A 57 -2.40 5.61 0.01
C HIS A 57 -3.61 4.67 -0.01
N ASP A 58 -4.81 5.22 0.19
CA ASP A 58 -6.06 4.47 0.20
C ASP A 58 -6.91 4.84 -1.04
N LEU A 59 -7.09 3.90 -1.95
CA LEU A 59 -7.91 4.05 -3.16
C LEU A 59 -9.42 3.99 -2.87
N GLY A 60 -9.81 3.56 -1.65
CA GLY A 60 -11.21 3.42 -1.27
C GLY A 60 -11.89 2.17 -1.84
N GLU A 61 -13.19 2.08 -1.61
CA GLU A 61 -13.99 0.88 -1.93
C GLU A 61 -14.34 0.77 -3.42
N GLY A 62 -14.59 1.92 -4.08
CA GLY A 62 -15.06 1.98 -5.47
C GLY A 62 -14.00 1.81 -6.54
N GLU A 63 -12.73 2.10 -6.24
CA GLU A 63 -11.66 1.97 -7.23
C GLU A 63 -11.17 0.52 -7.41
N SER A 64 -11.44 -0.37 -6.46
CA SER A 64 -11.14 -1.81 -6.57
C SER A 64 -11.72 -2.47 -7.84
N LEU A 65 -12.78 -1.89 -8.41
CA LEU A 65 -13.44 -2.34 -9.64
C LEU A 65 -12.68 -1.95 -10.93
N PHE A 66 -11.81 -0.94 -10.89
CA PHE A 66 -11.02 -0.50 -12.05
C PHE A 66 -9.56 -0.99 -12.00
N VAL A 67 -9.07 -1.44 -10.83
CA VAL A 67 -7.67 -1.93 -10.69
C VAL A 67 -7.47 -3.39 -11.12
N GLY A 68 -8.35 -3.91 -11.98
CA GLY A 68 -8.13 -5.16 -12.72
C GLY A 68 -7.48 -4.96 -14.10
N ALA A 69 -7.27 -3.72 -14.53
CA ALA A 69 -6.78 -3.39 -15.88
C ALA A 69 -5.48 -2.56 -15.90
N SER A 70 -4.81 -2.40 -14.75
CA SER A 70 -3.50 -1.74 -14.73
C SER A 70 -2.41 -2.76 -15.07
N PRO A 71 -1.54 -2.52 -16.08
CA PRO A 71 -0.38 -3.36 -16.39
C PRO A 71 0.76 -3.20 -15.35
N ALA A 72 0.44 -2.67 -14.17
CA ALA A 72 1.34 -2.53 -13.04
C ALA A 72 1.77 -3.92 -12.53
N PRO A 73 3.08 -4.26 -12.50
CA PRO A 73 3.56 -5.51 -11.90
C PRO A 73 3.22 -5.53 -10.41
N GLY A 74 2.57 -6.58 -9.93
CA GLY A 74 2.00 -6.69 -8.58
C GLY A 74 0.54 -7.16 -8.57
N GLN A 75 0.04 -7.53 -7.39
CA GLN A 75 -1.28 -8.13 -7.23
C GLN A 75 -2.01 -7.62 -5.99
N TRP A 76 -3.34 -7.50 -6.11
CA TRP A 76 -4.20 -7.26 -4.97
C TRP A 76 -4.37 -8.53 -4.16
N SER A 77 -3.97 -8.48 -2.90
CA SER A 77 -4.06 -9.61 -1.98
C SER A 77 -4.78 -9.19 -0.71
N PRO A 78 -5.56 -10.08 -0.10
CA PRO A 78 -6.05 -9.85 1.26
C PRO A 78 -4.88 -9.65 2.23
N LEU A 79 -4.95 -8.67 3.13
CA LEU A 79 -3.88 -8.34 4.08
C LEU A 79 -3.31 -9.58 4.81
N ARG A 80 -4.20 -10.53 5.18
CA ARG A 80 -3.83 -11.80 5.84
C ARG A 80 -2.79 -12.64 5.09
N GLN A 81 -2.61 -12.43 3.79
CA GLN A 81 -1.60 -13.17 3.00
C GLN A 81 -0.18 -12.91 3.48
N LEU A 82 0.12 -11.70 3.98
CA LEU A 82 1.42 -11.39 4.56
C LEU A 82 1.72 -12.28 5.78
N MET A 83 0.73 -12.46 6.65
CA MET A 83 0.85 -13.38 7.79
C MET A 83 1.06 -14.84 7.35
N VAL A 84 0.35 -15.30 6.32
CA VAL A 84 0.52 -16.66 5.77
C VAL A 84 1.91 -16.86 5.16
N ALA A 85 2.46 -15.82 4.54
CA ALA A 85 3.80 -15.82 3.97
C ALA A 85 4.92 -15.70 5.03
N GLY A 86 4.57 -15.51 6.31
CA GLY A 86 5.54 -15.29 7.39
C GLY A 86 6.10 -13.87 7.47
N ASP A 87 5.52 -12.93 6.72
CA ASP A 87 5.87 -11.50 6.79
C ASP A 87 5.07 -10.83 7.92
N GLU A 88 5.49 -11.10 9.17
CA GLU A 88 4.84 -10.59 10.37
C GLU A 88 4.84 -9.07 10.45
N GLU A 89 5.95 -8.44 10.08
CA GLU A 89 6.13 -7.00 10.16
C GLU A 89 5.32 -6.28 9.06
N GLY A 90 5.34 -6.79 7.83
CA GLY A 90 4.48 -6.31 6.76
C GLY A 90 3.00 -6.44 7.13
N PHE A 91 2.59 -7.55 7.76
CA PHE A 91 1.23 -7.73 8.26
C PHE A 91 0.88 -6.72 9.36
N ARG A 92 1.76 -6.53 10.35
CA ARG A 92 1.57 -5.59 11.46
C ARG A 92 1.42 -4.16 10.96
N LEU A 93 2.30 -3.72 10.08
CA LEU A 93 2.29 -2.38 9.47
C LEU A 93 1.09 -2.21 8.53
N GLY A 94 0.75 -3.23 7.74
CA GLY A 94 -0.43 -3.22 6.88
C GLY A 94 -1.74 -3.14 7.67
N GLY A 95 -1.81 -3.78 8.84
CA GLY A 95 -2.93 -3.64 9.77
C GLY A 95 -3.06 -2.22 10.32
N ARG A 96 -1.93 -1.58 10.70
CA ARG A 96 -1.90 -0.18 11.13
C ARG A 96 -2.34 0.76 10.01
N ALA A 97 -1.87 0.54 8.78
CA ALA A 97 -2.27 1.31 7.61
C ALA A 97 -3.79 1.23 7.37
N TRP A 98 -4.37 0.02 7.50
CA TRP A 98 -5.82 -0.17 7.41
C TRP A 98 -6.58 0.56 8.51
N GLN A 99 -6.13 0.50 9.76
CA GLN A 99 -6.75 1.24 10.86
C GLN A 99 -6.78 2.74 10.60
N LEU A 100 -5.68 3.31 10.09
CA LEU A 100 -5.59 4.72 9.71
C LEU A 100 -6.54 5.06 8.55
N ALA A 101 -6.56 4.24 7.50
CA ALA A 101 -7.45 4.44 6.36
C ALA A 101 -8.93 4.37 6.78
N THR A 102 -9.33 3.37 7.54
CA THR A 102 -10.69 3.23 8.09
C THR A 102 -11.08 4.42 8.94
N PHE A 103 -10.19 4.87 9.84
CA PHE A 103 -10.42 6.06 10.65
C PHE A 103 -10.69 7.30 9.77
N ARG A 104 -9.91 7.52 8.72
CA ARG A 104 -10.13 8.64 7.81
C ARG A 104 -11.44 8.52 7.03
N ARG A 105 -11.79 7.33 6.55
CA ARG A 105 -13.06 7.10 5.85
C ARG A 105 -14.26 7.45 6.72
N SER A 106 -14.23 7.07 8.00
CA SER A 106 -15.36 7.29 8.91
C SER A 106 -15.47 8.72 9.47
N HIS A 107 -14.43 9.54 9.32
CA HIS A 107 -14.38 10.92 9.81
C HIS A 107 -14.34 11.97 8.69
N LYS A 108 -14.78 11.61 7.47
CA LYS A 108 -15.11 12.59 6.43
C LYS A 108 -16.49 13.17 6.73
N PHE A 109 -16.53 14.44 7.13
CA PHE A 109 -17.75 15.21 7.36
C PHE A 109 -18.15 16.00 6.10
#